data_AF-A0A7S3AAC3-F1
#
_entry.id   AF-A0A7S3AAC3-F1
#
_cell.length_a   1.000
_cell.length_b   1.000
_cell.length_c   1.000
_cell.angle_alpha   90.00
_cell.angle_beta   90.00
_cell.angle_gamma   90.00
#
_symmetry.space_group_name_H-M   'P 1'
#
loop_
_entity.id
_entity.type
_entity.pdbx_description
1 polymer ?
#
loop_
_entity_poly.entity_id
_entity_poly.type
_entity_poly.pdbx_seq_one_letter_code
_entity_poly.pdbx_strand_id
1 'polypeptide(L)'
;MMTSACFLSSPASPGQTGATTWRRSRTPARMSLPMSQRAANMQSFRAEEKLLFTPNVGAGRTDFEGESVSVVYAYPNEYAVGICSLGYQIVWATISDLPGVSVSRMFTNASEMLPSKIDLLGFSMSWELDFPGLFETLSVLNVPRRSSERSTEDPIVFGGGPVLTANAEPFADFFDVILVGDGEELLEEFISEWQKLKSLDISRTEALTRLAATVEGAYVPELYEVEYECADGPVKSVKPVSSEVPAVVKKRTFRSRTLAASTVITPISAWENIHMVEAVRSCPEMCRFCLASYSTLPFRSASIEEGLIPAIDRGLEHTRRIGILGASVTQHPQFDELVDKLSDQKYDDVRISLSSVRTNSVTEKLARMLSTHDSRSITVAVESGSERLRNVINKKLENDQIVEAARVAQIGGLFPIR
;
A
#
# COMPACT_ATOMS: atom_id res chain seq x y z
N MET A 1 -0.16 3.12 5.72
CA MET A 1 -1.06 3.78 6.70
C MET A 1 -1.04 5.28 6.48
N MET A 2 -1.95 5.76 5.64
CA MET A 2 -2.25 7.19 5.48
C MET A 2 -3.76 7.32 5.50
N THR A 3 -4.28 7.81 6.61
CA THR A 3 -5.70 8.07 6.81
C THR A 3 -6.02 9.47 6.30
N SER A 4 -6.58 9.58 5.10
CA SER A 4 -7.62 10.58 4.87
C SER A 4 -8.94 9.88 5.16
N ALA A 5 -9.44 10.05 6.38
CA ALA A 5 -10.69 9.46 6.81
C ALA A 5 -11.85 10.11 6.04
N CYS A 6 -12.50 9.33 5.16
CA CYS A 6 -13.83 9.63 4.67
C CYS A 6 -14.82 9.35 5.81
N PHE A 7 -15.18 10.36 6.59
CA PHE A 7 -16.39 10.33 7.40
C PHE A 7 -17.50 11.09 6.67
N LEU A 8 -18.41 10.35 6.03
CA LEU A 8 -19.72 10.88 5.64
C LEU A 8 -20.57 10.98 6.91
N SER A 9 -20.72 12.20 7.44
CA SER A 9 -21.61 12.49 8.56
C SER A 9 -23.06 12.46 8.10
N SER A 10 -23.90 11.62 8.70
CA SER A 10 -25.35 11.73 8.68
C SER A 10 -25.83 12.13 10.08
N PRO A 11 -26.74 13.10 10.25
CA PRO A 11 -27.12 13.59 11.57
C PRO A 11 -28.19 12.66 12.18
N ALA A 12 -27.92 12.11 13.36
CA ALA A 12 -28.93 11.46 14.19
C ALA A 12 -28.98 12.13 15.57
N SER A 13 -30.16 12.64 15.90
CA SER A 13 -30.52 13.30 17.16
C SER A 13 -30.56 12.30 18.34
N PRO A 14 -30.32 12.75 19.59
CA PRO A 14 -30.20 11.85 20.73
C PRO A 14 -31.57 11.55 21.36
N GLY A 15 -31.86 10.28 21.62
CA GLY A 15 -32.99 9.93 22.48
C GLY A 15 -33.26 8.43 22.63
N GLN A 16 -33.28 8.00 23.90
CA GLN A 16 -33.89 6.79 24.47
C GLN A 16 -33.02 5.53 24.60
N THR A 17 -32.70 5.26 25.87
CA THR A 17 -32.17 4.02 26.44
C THR A 17 -33.23 2.92 26.42
N GLY A 18 -32.98 1.84 25.68
CA GLY A 18 -33.75 0.61 25.73
C GLY A 18 -32.84 -0.58 25.47
N ALA A 19 -32.79 -1.53 26.40
CA ALA A 19 -32.01 -2.76 26.28
C ALA A 19 -32.54 -3.60 25.10
N THR A 20 -31.79 -3.66 24.00
CA THR A 20 -32.10 -4.50 22.84
C THR A 20 -31.14 -5.67 22.77
N THR A 21 -31.70 -6.86 22.96
CA THR A 21 -31.09 -8.15 22.59
C THR A 21 -30.61 -8.09 21.15
N TRP A 22 -29.32 -8.31 20.92
CA TRP A 22 -28.72 -8.44 19.59
C TRP A 22 -29.29 -9.66 18.85
N ARG A 23 -30.42 -9.48 18.16
CA ARG A 23 -30.81 -10.41 17.09
C ARG A 23 -29.82 -10.22 15.95
N ARG A 24 -29.05 -11.27 15.64
CA ARG A 24 -28.26 -11.35 14.40
C ARG A 24 -29.18 -11.16 13.20
N SER A 25 -29.29 -9.94 12.69
CA SER A 25 -29.78 -9.72 11.34
C SER A 25 -28.78 -10.40 10.40
N ARG A 26 -29.21 -11.47 9.72
CA ARG A 26 -28.45 -11.99 8.58
C ARG A 26 -28.49 -10.92 7.50
N THR A 27 -27.46 -10.07 7.46
CA THR A 27 -27.15 -9.31 6.26
C THR A 27 -27.02 -10.33 5.14
N PRO A 28 -27.74 -10.18 4.00
CA PRO A 28 -27.56 -11.09 2.89
C PRO A 28 -26.07 -11.10 2.53
N ALA A 29 -25.48 -12.30 2.44
CA ALA A 29 -24.10 -12.43 2.01
C ALA A 29 -23.94 -11.67 0.69
N ARG A 30 -23.04 -10.68 0.64
CA ARG A 30 -22.75 -9.94 -0.59
C ARG A 30 -22.28 -10.99 -1.60
N MET A 31 -23.12 -11.30 -2.59
CA MET A 31 -22.83 -12.35 -3.55
C MET A 31 -21.63 -11.88 -4.39
N SER A 32 -20.58 -12.68 -4.45
CA SER A 32 -19.38 -12.36 -5.23
C SER A 32 -19.76 -12.12 -6.70
N LEU A 33 -19.21 -11.07 -7.31
CA LEU A 33 -19.47 -10.77 -8.72
C LEU A 33 -18.93 -11.88 -9.62
N PRO A 34 -19.70 -12.36 -10.62
CA PRO A 34 -19.23 -13.35 -11.59
C PRO A 34 -18.01 -12.86 -12.38
N MET A 35 -17.14 -13.79 -12.78
CA MET A 35 -15.92 -13.47 -13.56
C MET A 35 -16.20 -12.73 -14.87
N SER A 36 -17.31 -13.05 -15.56
CA SER A 36 -17.73 -12.34 -16.77
C SER A 36 -18.02 -10.86 -16.52
N GLN A 37 -18.68 -10.55 -15.40
CA GLN A 37 -18.95 -9.16 -15.00
C GLN A 37 -17.66 -8.44 -14.58
N ARG A 38 -16.76 -9.12 -13.86
CA ARG A 38 -15.44 -8.55 -13.49
C ARG A 38 -14.61 -8.21 -14.72
N ALA A 39 -14.61 -9.09 -15.72
CA ALA A 39 -13.91 -8.87 -16.99
C ALA A 39 -14.50 -7.66 -17.75
N ALA A 40 -15.83 -7.57 -17.83
CA ALA A 40 -16.50 -6.42 -18.45
C ALA A 40 -16.18 -5.10 -17.74
N ASN A 41 -16.22 -5.10 -16.40
CA ASN A 41 -15.84 -3.93 -15.60
C ASN A 41 -14.40 -3.52 -15.87
N MET A 42 -13.46 -4.48 -15.83
CA MET A 42 -12.04 -4.18 -16.06
C MET A 42 -11.77 -3.66 -17.47
N GLN A 43 -12.46 -4.18 -18.49
CA GLN A 43 -12.34 -3.66 -19.85
C GLN A 43 -12.76 -2.20 -19.93
N SER A 44 -13.88 -1.83 -19.29
CA SER A 44 -14.31 -0.43 -19.19
C SER A 44 -13.31 0.42 -18.41
N PHE A 45 -12.73 -0.10 -17.33
CA PHE A 45 -11.82 0.68 -16.49
C PHE A 45 -10.50 0.97 -17.19
N ARG A 46 -9.94 -0.03 -17.89
CA ARG A 46 -8.71 0.13 -18.68
C ARG A 46 -8.82 1.17 -19.79
N ALA A 47 -10.01 1.35 -20.36
CA ALA A 47 -10.23 2.36 -21.40
C ALA A 47 -10.05 3.80 -20.86
N GLU A 48 -10.18 3.99 -19.55
CA GLU A 48 -10.05 5.27 -18.85
C GLU A 48 -8.68 5.42 -18.14
N GLU A 49 -7.80 4.42 -18.23
CA GLU A 49 -6.47 4.46 -17.62
C GLU A 49 -5.47 5.22 -18.50
N LYS A 50 -4.68 6.09 -17.88
CA LYS A 50 -3.43 6.62 -18.42
C LYS A 50 -2.29 5.91 -17.72
N LEU A 51 -1.53 5.12 -18.47
CA LEU A 51 -0.36 4.40 -17.95
C LEU A 51 0.89 5.26 -18.15
N LEU A 52 1.70 5.38 -17.11
CA LEU A 52 2.97 6.13 -17.12
C LEU A 52 4.18 5.22 -17.37
N PHE A 53 3.91 4.00 -17.82
CA PHE A 53 4.87 3.00 -18.26
C PHE A 53 4.23 2.13 -19.33
N THR A 54 5.03 1.37 -20.06
CA THR A 54 4.56 0.42 -21.06
C THR A 54 4.63 -0.98 -20.49
N PRO A 55 3.50 -1.64 -20.17
CA PRO A 55 3.51 -3.02 -19.69
C PRO A 55 4.12 -3.93 -20.76
N ASN A 56 4.92 -4.92 -20.36
CA ASN A 56 5.31 -5.99 -21.27
C ASN A 56 4.08 -6.88 -21.51
N VAL A 57 3.46 -6.72 -22.68
CA VAL A 57 2.26 -7.48 -23.05
C VAL A 57 2.68 -8.86 -23.57
N GLY A 58 2.97 -9.78 -22.65
CA GLY A 58 3.11 -11.22 -22.93
C GLY A 58 4.45 -11.83 -22.54
N ALA A 59 4.45 -13.17 -22.37
CA ALA A 59 5.62 -14.04 -22.18
C ALA A 59 6.52 -14.13 -23.44
N GLY A 60 6.54 -13.07 -24.26
CA GLY A 60 6.98 -13.09 -25.64
C GLY A 60 8.04 -12.05 -25.96
N ARG A 61 9.01 -11.81 -25.06
CA ARG A 61 10.32 -11.52 -25.62
C ARG A 61 10.85 -12.84 -26.16
N THR A 62 11.05 -12.90 -27.47
CA THR A 62 11.64 -14.06 -28.16
C THR A 62 13.10 -14.32 -27.73
N ASP A 63 13.67 -13.48 -26.86
CA ASP A 63 15.01 -13.57 -26.29
C ASP A 63 15.06 -14.12 -24.86
N PHE A 64 13.91 -14.40 -24.22
CA PHE A 64 13.90 -14.98 -22.88
C PHE A 64 14.04 -16.51 -22.96
N GLU A 65 15.18 -17.01 -22.52
CA GLU A 65 15.52 -18.44 -22.57
C GLU A 65 15.04 -19.25 -21.34
N GLY A 66 14.23 -18.64 -20.44
CA GLY A 66 13.76 -19.26 -19.20
C GLY A 66 12.29 -19.68 -19.19
N GLU A 67 11.86 -20.30 -18.08
CA GLU A 67 10.46 -20.67 -17.84
C GLU A 67 9.58 -19.43 -17.63
N SER A 68 8.53 -19.30 -18.42
CA SER A 68 7.57 -18.20 -18.27
C SER A 68 6.77 -18.35 -16.96
N VAL A 69 6.47 -17.24 -16.29
CA VAL A 69 5.69 -17.22 -15.04
C VAL A 69 4.42 -16.41 -15.25
N SER A 70 3.28 -17.01 -14.90
CA SER A 70 1.97 -16.37 -14.94
C SER A 70 1.54 -15.94 -13.54
N VAL A 71 1.38 -14.64 -13.35
CA VAL A 71 1.05 -14.01 -12.07
C VAL A 71 -0.37 -13.45 -12.12
N VAL A 72 -1.15 -13.70 -11.08
CA VAL A 72 -2.34 -12.90 -10.79
C VAL A 72 -2.00 -12.01 -9.60
N TYR A 73 -2.06 -10.69 -9.77
CA TYR A 73 -1.78 -9.75 -8.69
C TYR A 73 -3.05 -9.01 -8.26
N ALA A 74 -3.53 -9.41 -7.09
CA ALA A 74 -4.80 -9.00 -6.54
C ALA A 74 -4.66 -7.85 -5.53
N TYR A 75 -5.62 -6.93 -5.58
CA TYR A 75 -5.93 -6.05 -4.46
C TYR A 75 -7.27 -6.50 -3.87
N PRO A 76 -7.35 -6.86 -2.58
CA PRO A 76 -8.54 -7.49 -1.99
C PRO A 76 -9.66 -6.48 -1.65
N ASN A 77 -9.89 -5.51 -2.55
CA ASN A 77 -10.96 -4.52 -2.47
C ASN A 77 -11.40 -4.13 -3.90
N GLU A 78 -12.31 -3.18 -4.05
CA GLU A 78 -12.80 -2.67 -5.33
C GLU A 78 -11.69 -1.90 -6.05
N TYR A 79 -11.72 -1.91 -7.39
CA TYR A 79 -10.72 -1.27 -8.25
C TYR A 79 -10.46 0.19 -7.87
N ALA A 80 -11.53 0.97 -7.62
CA ALA A 80 -11.42 2.39 -7.28
C ALA A 80 -10.55 2.65 -6.02
N VAL A 81 -10.60 1.73 -5.04
CA VAL A 81 -9.78 1.80 -3.82
C VAL A 81 -8.39 1.24 -4.08
N GLY A 82 -8.31 0.07 -4.72
CA GLY A 82 -7.03 -0.63 -4.93
C GLY A 82 -6.08 0.13 -5.84
N ILE A 83 -6.59 0.75 -6.91
CA ILE A 83 -5.77 1.53 -7.84
C ILE A 83 -5.28 2.85 -7.21
N CYS A 84 -5.87 3.33 -6.11
CA CYS A 84 -5.31 4.44 -5.33
C CYS A 84 -4.11 4.04 -4.46
N SER A 85 -3.79 2.74 -4.33
CA SER A 85 -2.61 2.31 -3.59
C SER A 85 -1.36 2.46 -4.44
N LEU A 86 -0.52 3.43 -4.08
CA LEU A 86 0.77 3.65 -4.72
C LEU A 86 1.67 2.39 -4.65
N GLY A 87 1.61 1.65 -3.54
CA GLY A 87 2.32 0.38 -3.40
C GLY A 87 1.79 -0.70 -4.36
N TYR A 88 0.48 -0.79 -4.55
CA TYR A 88 -0.11 -1.71 -5.55
C TYR A 88 0.34 -1.35 -6.97
N GLN A 89 0.24 -0.07 -7.34
CA GLN A 89 0.61 0.44 -8.65
C GLN A 89 2.06 0.12 -9.02
N ILE A 90 2.99 0.33 -8.09
CA ILE A 90 4.42 0.07 -8.33
C ILE A 90 4.71 -1.41 -8.43
N VAL A 91 4.22 -2.21 -7.49
CA VAL A 91 4.41 -3.67 -7.54
C VAL A 91 3.86 -4.23 -8.85
N TRP A 92 2.67 -3.81 -9.27
CA TRP A 92 2.12 -4.22 -10.56
C TRP A 92 3.01 -3.80 -11.75
N ALA A 93 3.46 -2.54 -11.78
CA ALA A 93 4.31 -2.05 -12.86
C ALA A 93 5.66 -2.78 -12.90
N THR A 94 6.27 -3.05 -11.73
CA THR A 94 7.49 -3.84 -11.61
C THR A 94 7.30 -5.24 -12.17
N ILE A 95 6.26 -5.98 -11.74
CA ILE A 95 5.98 -7.34 -12.28
C ILE A 95 5.75 -7.28 -13.79
N SER A 96 5.03 -6.26 -14.26
CA SER A 96 4.74 -6.06 -15.68
C SER A 96 5.97 -5.77 -16.52
N ASP A 97 7.09 -5.35 -15.92
CA ASP A 97 8.34 -5.08 -16.62
C ASP A 97 9.32 -6.27 -16.58
N LEU A 98 9.07 -7.27 -15.74
CA LEU A 98 9.97 -8.42 -15.59
C LEU A 98 10.00 -9.31 -16.86
N PRO A 99 11.19 -9.71 -17.33
CA PRO A 99 11.32 -10.64 -18.46
C PRO A 99 10.69 -12.01 -18.16
N GLY A 100 9.96 -12.56 -19.14
CA GLY A 100 9.35 -13.88 -19.00
C GLY A 100 8.17 -13.96 -18.02
N VAL A 101 7.67 -12.82 -17.53
CA VAL A 101 6.56 -12.75 -16.60
C VAL A 101 5.33 -12.15 -17.28
N SER A 102 4.17 -12.77 -17.09
CA SER A 102 2.88 -12.17 -17.44
C SER A 102 2.09 -11.92 -16.16
N VAL A 103 1.40 -10.77 -16.09
CA VAL A 103 0.61 -10.41 -14.90
C VAL A 103 -0.78 -9.96 -15.27
N SER A 104 -1.77 -10.53 -14.58
CA SER A 104 -3.17 -10.14 -14.65
C SER A 104 -3.60 -9.50 -13.33
N ARG A 105 -4.17 -8.29 -13.39
CA ARG A 105 -4.71 -7.60 -12.23
C ARG A 105 -6.07 -8.17 -11.82
N MET A 106 -6.30 -8.27 -10.51
CA MET A 106 -7.59 -8.71 -9.97
C MET A 106 -8.03 -7.86 -8.78
N PHE A 107 -9.32 -7.57 -8.73
CA PHE A 107 -10.01 -6.81 -7.69
C PHE A 107 -11.33 -7.52 -7.36
N THR A 108 -11.98 -7.12 -6.27
CA THR A 108 -13.29 -7.69 -5.86
C THR A 108 -14.40 -7.41 -6.88
N ASN A 109 -14.27 -6.37 -7.71
CA ASN A 109 -15.27 -5.99 -8.70
C ASN A 109 -14.76 -5.95 -10.15
N ALA A 110 -13.48 -6.22 -10.40
CA ALA A 110 -12.88 -6.16 -11.73
C ALA A 110 -11.73 -7.17 -11.84
N SER A 111 -11.51 -7.74 -13.02
CA SER A 111 -10.41 -8.66 -13.25
C SER A 111 -9.98 -8.59 -14.70
N GLU A 112 -8.68 -8.60 -14.95
CA GLU A 112 -8.15 -8.87 -16.28
C GLU A 112 -8.36 -10.34 -16.64
N MET A 113 -8.11 -10.68 -17.92
CA MET A 113 -8.16 -12.05 -18.39
C MET A 113 -7.14 -12.89 -17.59
N LEU A 114 -7.62 -13.93 -16.93
CA LEU A 114 -6.77 -14.79 -16.13
C LEU A 114 -6.05 -15.80 -17.03
N PRO A 115 -4.80 -16.16 -16.72
CA PRO A 115 -4.11 -17.24 -17.41
C PRO A 115 -4.79 -18.58 -17.11
N SER A 116 -4.64 -19.56 -18.02
CA SER A 116 -5.16 -20.92 -17.80
C SER A 116 -4.49 -21.64 -16.63
N LYS A 117 -3.21 -21.34 -16.40
CA LYS A 117 -2.42 -21.80 -15.24
C LYS A 117 -1.87 -20.58 -14.52
N ILE A 118 -2.12 -20.49 -13.22
CA ILE A 118 -1.58 -19.45 -12.35
C ILE A 118 -0.39 -20.08 -11.61
N ASP A 119 0.79 -19.50 -11.77
CA ASP A 119 1.97 -19.95 -11.01
C ASP A 119 2.03 -19.24 -9.66
N LEU A 120 1.80 -17.92 -9.67
CA LEU A 120 1.84 -17.06 -8.49
C LEU A 120 0.52 -16.28 -8.35
N LEU A 121 -0.06 -16.28 -7.15
CA LEU A 121 -1.20 -15.44 -6.79
C LEU A 121 -0.78 -14.46 -5.68
N GLY A 122 -0.56 -13.21 -6.04
CA GLY A 122 -0.07 -12.16 -5.14
C GLY A 122 -1.17 -11.29 -4.57
N PHE A 123 -1.04 -10.84 -3.31
CA PHE A 123 -1.94 -9.88 -2.69
C PHE A 123 -1.23 -8.65 -2.14
N SER A 124 -1.77 -7.47 -2.41
CA SER A 124 -1.38 -6.21 -1.76
C SER A 124 -2.28 -5.91 -0.57
N MET A 125 -1.80 -6.14 0.66
CA MET A 125 -2.58 -5.97 1.88
C MET A 125 -2.33 -4.59 2.51
N SER A 126 -3.18 -3.61 2.17
CA SER A 126 -3.05 -2.24 2.68
C SER A 126 -3.80 -1.99 3.98
N TRP A 127 -4.92 -2.69 4.20
CA TRP A 127 -5.77 -2.58 5.40
C TRP A 127 -6.17 -3.96 5.92
N GLU A 128 -6.17 -4.13 7.23
CA GLU A 128 -6.56 -5.38 7.89
C GLU A 128 -8.02 -5.76 7.60
N LEU A 129 -8.88 -4.76 7.35
CA LEU A 129 -10.29 -4.95 7.02
C LEU A 129 -10.52 -5.40 5.58
N ASP A 130 -9.50 -5.38 4.71
CA ASP A 130 -9.62 -5.90 3.34
C ASP A 130 -9.55 -7.44 3.30
N PHE A 131 -9.27 -8.08 4.43
CA PHE A 131 -9.09 -9.52 4.52
C PHE A 131 -10.26 -10.39 3.99
N PRO A 132 -11.55 -10.01 4.14
CA PRO A 132 -12.63 -10.73 3.48
C PRO A 132 -12.50 -10.80 1.95
N GLY A 133 -11.91 -9.77 1.31
CA GLY A 133 -11.68 -9.75 -0.13
C GLY A 133 -10.62 -10.75 -0.59
N LEU A 134 -9.67 -11.12 0.29
CA LEU A 134 -8.75 -12.22 0.04
C LEU A 134 -9.50 -13.55 -0.03
N PHE A 135 -10.41 -13.82 0.91
CA PHE A 135 -11.20 -15.05 0.90
C PHE A 135 -12.16 -15.14 -0.29
N GLU A 136 -12.74 -14.02 -0.68
CA GLU A 136 -13.55 -13.95 -1.90
C GLU A 136 -12.71 -14.30 -3.13
N THR A 137 -11.51 -13.72 -3.24
CA THR A 137 -10.60 -13.97 -4.37
C THR A 137 -10.17 -15.43 -4.43
N LEU A 138 -9.71 -16.01 -3.32
CA LEU A 138 -9.34 -17.44 -3.27
C LEU A 138 -10.53 -18.34 -3.67
N SER A 139 -11.73 -18.02 -3.18
CA SER A 139 -12.95 -18.78 -3.52
C SER A 139 -13.32 -18.69 -5.00
N VAL A 140 -13.18 -17.53 -5.63
CA VAL A 140 -13.47 -17.33 -7.06
C VAL A 140 -12.48 -18.09 -7.94
N LEU A 141 -11.22 -18.19 -7.50
CA LEU A 141 -10.15 -18.90 -8.22
C LEU A 141 -10.09 -20.41 -7.88
N ASN A 142 -10.95 -20.91 -6.99
CA ASN A 142 -10.91 -22.27 -6.46
C ASN A 142 -9.56 -22.65 -5.80
N VAL A 143 -8.88 -21.68 -5.20
CA VAL A 143 -7.64 -21.92 -4.44
C VAL A 143 -8.00 -22.23 -2.98
N PRO A 144 -7.49 -23.32 -2.38
CA PRO A 144 -7.70 -23.61 -0.97
C PRO A 144 -7.32 -22.43 -0.07
N ARG A 145 -8.18 -22.15 0.93
CA ARG A 145 -8.01 -20.98 1.80
C ARG A 145 -6.76 -21.11 2.64
N ARG A 146 -6.57 -22.27 3.27
CA ARG A 146 -5.39 -22.54 4.09
C ARG A 146 -4.23 -22.99 3.21
N SER A 147 -3.03 -22.50 3.49
CA SER A 147 -1.81 -22.93 2.78
C SER A 147 -1.57 -24.44 2.92
N SER A 148 -1.83 -25.00 4.09
CA SER A 148 -1.72 -26.44 4.38
C SER A 148 -2.66 -27.33 3.55
N GLU A 149 -3.69 -26.77 2.91
CA GLU A 149 -4.65 -27.50 2.09
C GLU A 149 -4.30 -27.43 0.59
N ARG A 150 -3.21 -26.73 0.22
CA ARG A 150 -2.79 -26.54 -1.18
C ARG A 150 -1.93 -27.71 -1.66
N SER A 151 -2.18 -28.11 -2.89
CA SER A 151 -1.43 -29.14 -3.61
C SER A 151 -0.32 -28.55 -4.48
N THR A 152 0.41 -29.40 -5.20
CA THR A 152 1.41 -28.97 -6.19
C THR A 152 0.80 -28.27 -7.41
N GLU A 153 -0.49 -28.49 -7.68
CA GLU A 153 -1.21 -27.86 -8.80
C GLU A 153 -1.74 -26.46 -8.46
N ASP A 154 -1.84 -26.14 -7.17
CA ASP A 154 -2.29 -24.83 -6.69
C ASP A 154 -1.16 -23.78 -6.80
N PRO A 155 -1.49 -22.51 -7.11
CA PRO A 155 -0.49 -21.45 -7.18
C PRO A 155 0.23 -21.26 -5.84
N ILE A 156 1.42 -20.67 -5.88
CA ILE A 156 2.01 -20.09 -4.67
C ILE A 156 1.27 -18.80 -4.37
N VAL A 157 0.57 -18.76 -3.24
CA VAL A 157 -0.12 -17.58 -2.75
C VAL A 157 0.86 -16.75 -1.95
N PHE A 158 1.22 -15.58 -2.48
CA PHE A 158 2.12 -14.65 -1.81
C PHE A 158 1.42 -13.33 -1.45
N GLY A 159 1.96 -12.60 -0.48
CA GLY A 159 1.40 -11.33 -0.06
C GLY A 159 2.45 -10.35 0.43
N GLY A 160 2.17 -9.07 0.29
CA GLY A 160 2.98 -8.00 0.87
C GLY A 160 2.12 -6.81 1.29
N GLY A 161 2.78 -5.71 1.62
CA GLY A 161 2.12 -4.48 2.03
C GLY A 161 2.18 -4.23 3.55
N PRO A 162 1.66 -3.07 3.99
CA PRO A 162 1.87 -2.58 5.36
C PRO A 162 1.24 -3.47 6.44
N VAL A 163 0.14 -4.17 6.15
CA VAL A 163 -0.51 -5.07 7.13
C VAL A 163 0.38 -6.28 7.41
N LEU A 164 0.81 -6.98 6.36
CA LEU A 164 1.63 -8.17 6.47
C LEU A 164 3.04 -7.86 6.97
N THR A 165 3.60 -6.71 6.57
CA THR A 165 4.91 -6.25 7.06
C THR A 165 4.87 -5.89 8.55
N ALA A 166 3.73 -5.43 9.05
CA ALA A 166 3.59 -5.04 10.46
C ALA A 166 3.41 -6.25 11.37
N ASN A 167 2.58 -7.20 10.96
CA ASN A 167 2.41 -8.45 11.68
C ASN A 167 1.85 -9.53 10.74
N ALA A 168 2.70 -10.48 10.37
CA ALA A 168 2.35 -11.57 9.44
C ALA A 168 1.48 -12.65 10.10
N GLU A 169 1.70 -12.95 11.39
CA GLU A 169 1.11 -14.11 12.07
C GLU A 169 -0.41 -14.21 12.04
N PRO A 170 -1.20 -13.12 12.20
CA PRO A 170 -2.65 -13.20 12.09
C PRO A 170 -3.15 -13.69 10.72
N PHE A 171 -2.29 -13.66 9.69
CA PHE A 171 -2.60 -14.00 8.32
C PHE A 171 -1.81 -15.21 7.80
N ALA A 172 -0.88 -15.74 8.59
CA ALA A 172 0.09 -16.77 8.21
C ALA A 172 -0.56 -18.02 7.57
N ASP A 173 -1.65 -18.51 8.15
CA ASP A 173 -2.37 -19.70 7.69
C ASP A 173 -2.88 -19.63 6.23
N PHE A 174 -2.90 -18.44 5.62
CA PHE A 174 -3.52 -18.20 4.32
C PHE A 174 -2.52 -17.84 3.23
N PHE A 175 -1.24 -17.69 3.55
CA PHE A 175 -0.18 -17.37 2.60
C PHE A 175 0.87 -18.48 2.59
N ASP A 176 1.38 -18.80 1.41
CA ASP A 176 2.57 -19.64 1.27
C ASP A 176 3.84 -18.80 1.53
N VAL A 177 3.86 -17.56 1.03
CA VAL A 177 5.00 -16.63 1.20
C VAL A 177 4.50 -15.23 1.56
N ILE A 178 5.09 -14.60 2.56
CA ILE A 178 4.84 -13.21 2.93
C ILE A 178 6.12 -12.41 2.69
N LEU A 179 6.03 -11.40 1.83
CA LEU A 179 7.10 -10.48 1.51
C LEU A 179 7.07 -9.31 2.51
N VAL A 180 8.08 -9.25 3.38
CA VAL A 180 8.16 -8.31 4.50
C VAL A 180 9.04 -7.12 4.11
N GLY A 181 8.46 -5.91 4.13
CA GLY A 181 9.17 -4.66 3.88
C GLY A 181 8.83 -4.01 2.54
N ASP A 182 9.82 -3.30 1.99
CA ASP A 182 9.70 -2.60 0.71
C ASP A 182 9.82 -3.56 -0.48
N GLY A 183 8.97 -3.40 -1.49
CA GLY A 183 8.82 -4.36 -2.58
C GLY A 183 9.72 -4.12 -3.79
N GLU A 184 10.29 -2.92 -3.92
CA GLU A 184 10.98 -2.45 -5.13
C GLU A 184 12.12 -3.37 -5.60
N GLU A 185 12.90 -3.93 -4.66
CA GLU A 185 13.95 -4.92 -4.96
C GLU A 185 13.50 -6.35 -4.64
N LEU A 186 12.78 -6.51 -3.53
CA LEU A 186 12.34 -7.82 -3.01
C LEU A 186 11.53 -8.61 -4.03
N LEU A 187 10.67 -7.93 -4.79
CA LEU A 187 9.77 -8.58 -5.72
C LEU A 187 10.50 -9.18 -6.93
N GLU A 188 11.48 -8.46 -7.46
CA GLU A 188 12.30 -8.94 -8.57
C GLU A 188 13.13 -10.14 -8.13
N GLU A 189 13.76 -10.07 -6.96
CA GLU A 189 14.51 -11.19 -6.36
C GLU A 189 13.60 -12.42 -6.18
N PHE A 190 12.41 -12.23 -5.61
CA PHE A 190 11.43 -13.30 -5.38
C PHE A 190 10.97 -13.98 -6.68
N ILE A 191 10.53 -13.20 -7.68
CA ILE A 191 9.99 -13.76 -8.92
C ILE A 191 11.10 -14.40 -9.76
N SER A 192 12.29 -13.79 -9.80
CA SER A 192 13.45 -14.36 -10.50
C SER A 192 13.90 -15.67 -9.88
N GLU A 193 13.87 -15.78 -8.55
CA GLU A 193 14.18 -17.04 -7.87
C GLU A 193 13.10 -18.10 -8.15
N TRP A 194 11.82 -17.72 -8.12
CA TRP A 194 10.73 -18.61 -8.50
C TRP A 194 10.87 -19.14 -9.93
N GLN A 195 11.23 -18.30 -10.90
CA GLN A 195 11.49 -18.72 -12.30
C GLN A 195 12.54 -19.84 -12.38
N LYS A 196 13.64 -19.71 -11.63
CA LYS A 196 14.67 -20.75 -11.56
C LYS A 196 14.13 -22.03 -10.93
N LEU A 197 13.47 -21.93 -9.78
CA LEU A 197 12.95 -23.07 -9.03
C LEU A 197 11.88 -23.84 -9.80
N LYS A 198 11.02 -23.13 -10.53
CA LYS A 198 9.97 -23.72 -11.38
C LYS A 198 10.53 -24.66 -12.45
N SER A 199 11.74 -24.41 -12.95
CA SER A 199 12.41 -25.27 -13.94
C SER A 199 13.00 -26.56 -13.36
N LEU A 200 13.03 -26.70 -12.03
CA LEU A 200 13.63 -27.84 -11.35
C LEU A 200 12.55 -28.87 -10.99
N ASP A 201 12.91 -30.15 -11.06
CA ASP A 201 12.08 -31.25 -10.56
C ASP A 201 12.24 -31.36 -9.03
N ILE A 202 11.63 -30.43 -8.30
CA ILE A 202 11.67 -30.34 -6.84
C ILE A 202 10.27 -30.26 -6.24
N SER A 203 10.14 -30.67 -4.98
CA SER A 203 8.87 -30.55 -4.26
C SER A 203 8.52 -29.09 -3.95
N ARG A 204 7.23 -28.81 -3.75
CA ARG A 204 6.74 -27.48 -3.31
C ARG A 204 7.43 -27.02 -2.03
N THR A 205 7.57 -27.90 -1.03
CA THR A 205 8.24 -27.60 0.23
C THR A 205 9.72 -27.26 0.01
N GLU A 206 10.42 -27.99 -0.86
CA GLU A 206 11.81 -27.66 -1.20
C GLU A 206 11.92 -26.29 -1.88
N ALA A 207 11.00 -25.96 -2.80
CA ALA A 207 10.97 -24.64 -3.44
C ALA A 207 10.71 -23.52 -2.42
N LEU A 208 9.76 -23.70 -1.50
CA LEU A 208 9.46 -22.76 -0.43
C LEU A 208 10.63 -22.57 0.55
N THR A 209 11.32 -23.66 0.93
CA THR A 209 12.54 -23.60 1.75
C THR A 209 13.63 -22.80 1.05
N ARG A 210 13.84 -23.01 -0.26
CA ARG A 210 14.83 -22.24 -1.03
C ARG A 210 14.47 -20.77 -1.11
N LEU A 211 13.21 -20.43 -1.40
CA LEU A 211 12.74 -19.05 -1.39
C LEU A 211 13.01 -18.37 -0.03
N ALA A 212 12.67 -19.03 1.08
CA ALA A 212 12.91 -18.51 2.43
C ALA A 212 14.40 -18.36 2.76
N ALA A 213 15.25 -19.22 2.21
CA ALA A 213 16.68 -19.22 2.45
C ALA A 213 17.44 -18.17 1.62
N THR A 214 17.02 -17.92 0.38
CA THR A 214 17.76 -17.10 -0.59
C THR A 214 17.20 -15.69 -0.76
N VAL A 215 15.90 -15.48 -0.52
CA VAL A 215 15.24 -14.18 -0.70
C VAL A 215 15.08 -13.50 0.65
N GLU A 216 15.92 -12.50 0.93
CA GLU A 216 15.81 -11.73 2.18
C GLU A 216 14.44 -11.04 2.25
N GLY A 217 13.70 -11.23 3.35
CA GLY A 217 12.36 -10.68 3.52
C GLY A 217 11.23 -11.60 3.04
N ALA A 218 11.55 -12.75 2.43
CA ALA A 218 10.56 -13.81 2.23
C ALA A 218 10.36 -14.60 3.53
N TYR A 219 9.19 -14.41 4.14
CA TYR A 219 8.73 -15.20 5.28
C TYR A 219 7.80 -16.31 4.80
N VAL A 220 8.16 -17.57 5.04
CA VAL A 220 7.33 -18.73 4.70
C VAL A 220 6.77 -19.31 6.00
N PRO A 221 5.47 -19.10 6.32
CA PRO A 221 4.96 -19.41 7.65
C PRO A 221 5.08 -20.89 8.06
N GLU A 222 4.92 -21.83 7.13
CA GLU A 222 5.02 -23.27 7.43
C GLU A 222 6.42 -23.71 7.88
N LEU A 223 7.44 -22.87 7.67
CA LEU A 223 8.83 -23.15 8.05
C LEU A 223 9.18 -22.60 9.44
N TYR A 224 8.18 -22.13 10.20
CA TYR A 224 8.36 -21.62 11.56
C TYR A 224 7.32 -22.20 12.53
N GLU A 225 7.79 -22.57 13.71
CA GLU A 225 6.96 -22.98 14.84
C GLU A 225 6.73 -21.78 15.76
N VAL A 226 5.45 -21.47 16.01
CA VAL A 226 5.02 -20.37 16.88
C VAL A 226 4.54 -20.94 18.20
N GLU A 227 5.32 -20.70 19.27
CA GLU A 227 4.91 -21.00 20.63
C GLU A 227 4.17 -19.81 21.23
N TYR A 228 3.01 -20.05 21.83
CA TYR A 228 2.26 -19.07 22.63
C TYR A 228 2.43 -19.36 24.13
N GLU A 229 2.38 -18.33 24.97
CA GLU A 229 2.48 -18.53 26.43
C GLU A 229 1.29 -19.30 27.02
N CYS A 230 0.11 -19.10 26.44
CA CYS A 230 -1.11 -19.86 26.69
C CYS A 230 -2.03 -19.74 25.46
N ALA A 231 -3.17 -20.42 25.42
CA ALA A 231 -4.03 -20.50 24.23
C ALA A 231 -4.45 -19.13 23.65
N ASP A 232 -4.67 -18.14 24.53
CA ASP A 232 -5.03 -16.75 24.15
C ASP A 232 -3.92 -15.76 24.53
N GLY A 233 -2.72 -16.26 24.83
CA GLY A 233 -1.57 -15.47 25.28
C GLY A 233 -0.79 -14.84 24.14
N PRO A 234 0.19 -13.98 24.45
CA PRO A 234 1.10 -13.46 23.42
C PRO A 234 2.00 -14.58 22.85
N VAL A 235 2.57 -14.30 21.68
CA VAL A 235 3.64 -15.12 21.11
C VAL A 235 4.84 -15.11 22.05
N LYS A 236 5.25 -16.31 22.47
CA LYS A 236 6.42 -16.57 23.32
C LYS A 236 7.69 -16.69 22.48
N SER A 237 7.62 -17.41 21.37
CA SER A 237 8.74 -17.52 20.43
C SER A 237 8.28 -17.94 19.05
N VAL A 238 9.01 -17.48 18.03
CA VAL A 238 8.92 -17.98 16.65
C VAL A 238 10.28 -18.60 16.33
N LYS A 239 10.31 -19.88 15.96
CA LYS A 239 11.56 -20.61 15.71
C LYS A 239 11.51 -21.27 14.32
N PRO A 240 12.59 -21.25 13.55
CA PRO A 240 12.64 -21.96 12.29
C PRO A 240 12.57 -23.48 12.53
N VAL A 241 11.93 -24.22 11.62
CA VAL A 241 11.84 -25.69 11.70
C VAL A 241 13.15 -26.39 11.31
N SER A 242 14.05 -25.69 10.60
CA SER A 242 15.37 -26.19 10.19
C SER A 242 16.42 -25.09 10.22
N SER A 243 17.70 -25.46 10.14
CA SER A 243 18.81 -24.49 10.03
C SER A 243 19.01 -23.91 8.63
N GLU A 244 18.25 -24.37 7.65
CA GLU A 244 18.33 -23.92 6.25
C GLU A 244 17.63 -22.58 6.05
N VAL A 245 16.66 -22.26 6.91
CA VAL A 245 15.92 -21.00 6.89
C VAL A 245 16.41 -20.05 7.99
N PRO A 246 16.35 -18.73 7.77
CA PRO A 246 16.88 -17.77 8.73
C PRO A 246 16.11 -17.80 10.06
N ALA A 247 16.83 -17.73 11.18
CA ALA A 247 16.18 -17.65 12.50
C ALA A 247 15.33 -16.37 12.70
N VAL A 248 15.65 -15.30 11.96
CA VAL A 248 14.91 -14.04 11.97
C VAL A 248 14.80 -13.52 10.54
N VAL A 249 13.57 -13.38 10.03
CA VAL A 249 13.32 -12.74 8.74
C VAL A 249 13.52 -11.24 8.88
N LYS A 250 14.42 -10.68 8.08
CA LYS A 250 14.68 -9.25 8.03
C LYS A 250 13.75 -8.60 7.01
N LYS A 251 13.08 -7.52 7.41
CA LYS A 251 12.30 -6.71 6.47
C LYS A 251 13.23 -6.06 5.43
N ARG A 252 12.84 -6.08 4.16
CA ARG A 252 13.53 -5.33 3.10
C ARG A 252 13.30 -3.84 3.25
N THR A 253 14.33 -3.08 2.97
CA THR A 253 14.37 -1.63 3.18
C THR A 253 14.99 -0.97 1.97
N PHE A 254 14.14 -0.49 1.05
CA PHE A 254 14.56 0.14 -0.19
C PHE A 254 15.26 1.47 0.07
N ARG A 255 16.41 1.72 -0.56
CA ARG A 255 17.18 2.95 -0.37
C ARG A 255 17.53 3.56 -1.71
N SER A 256 16.80 4.61 -2.07
CA SER A 256 17.06 5.38 -3.28
C SER A 256 16.85 6.86 -3.03
N ARG A 257 17.43 7.69 -3.91
CA ARG A 257 17.16 9.13 -4.01
C ARG A 257 15.83 9.40 -4.74
N THR A 258 15.24 8.39 -5.34
CA THR A 258 13.90 8.40 -5.92
C THR A 258 12.98 7.49 -5.10
N LEU A 259 11.74 7.90 -4.93
CA LEU A 259 10.71 7.11 -4.26
C LEU A 259 9.54 6.87 -5.22
N ALA A 260 8.52 6.23 -4.69
CA ALA A 260 7.35 5.81 -5.41
C ALA A 260 6.61 6.97 -6.11
N ALA A 261 6.15 6.75 -7.35
CA ALA A 261 5.24 7.63 -8.06
C ALA A 261 4.18 6.83 -8.81
N SER A 262 3.01 7.42 -9.06
CA SER A 262 1.91 6.74 -9.72
C SER A 262 2.32 6.22 -11.09
N THR A 263 1.91 4.99 -11.37
CA THR A 263 2.07 4.32 -12.67
C THR A 263 0.74 4.26 -13.44
N VAL A 264 -0.37 4.53 -12.75
CA VAL A 264 -1.73 4.63 -13.32
C VAL A 264 -2.42 5.89 -12.83
N ILE A 265 -3.01 6.63 -13.77
CA ILE A 265 -3.93 7.74 -13.51
C ILE A 265 -5.28 7.41 -14.16
N THR A 266 -6.37 7.53 -13.41
CA THR A 266 -7.72 7.23 -13.92
C THR A 266 -8.80 8.03 -13.18
N PRO A 267 -9.89 8.44 -13.86
CA PRO A 267 -11.03 9.07 -13.22
C PRO A 267 -11.82 8.12 -12.30
N ILE A 268 -11.61 6.81 -12.40
CA ILE A 268 -12.39 5.81 -11.62
C ILE A 268 -11.83 5.62 -10.20
N SER A 269 -10.59 6.06 -9.98
CA SER A 269 -9.93 5.98 -8.68
C SER A 269 -10.67 6.80 -7.62
N ALA A 270 -10.62 6.39 -6.35
CA ALA A 270 -11.25 7.12 -5.23
C ALA A 270 -10.80 8.59 -5.14
N TRP A 271 -9.61 8.89 -5.67
CA TRP A 271 -9.12 10.25 -5.91
C TRP A 271 -8.93 10.48 -7.40
N GLU A 272 -10.04 10.75 -8.09
CA GLU A 272 -10.11 10.92 -9.55
C GLU A 272 -8.92 11.67 -10.17
N ASN A 273 -8.26 11.06 -11.15
CA ASN A 273 -7.16 11.64 -11.91
C ASN A 273 -5.97 12.17 -11.07
N ILE A 274 -5.79 11.72 -9.83
CA ILE A 274 -4.63 12.14 -9.04
C ILE A 274 -3.36 11.42 -9.53
N HIS A 275 -2.27 12.17 -9.68
CA HIS A 275 -0.92 11.62 -9.77
C HIS A 275 -0.25 11.74 -8.40
N MET A 276 0.12 10.61 -7.80
CA MET A 276 0.73 10.59 -6.47
C MET A 276 2.25 10.47 -6.58
N VAL A 277 2.97 11.26 -5.79
CA VAL A 277 4.43 11.18 -5.66
C VAL A 277 4.79 11.05 -4.18
N GLU A 278 5.60 10.06 -3.83
CA GLU A 278 6.07 9.85 -2.46
C GLU A 278 7.30 10.75 -2.19
N ALA A 279 7.15 11.67 -1.26
CA ALA A 279 8.23 12.56 -0.83
C ALA A 279 9.09 11.95 0.27
N VAL A 280 8.45 11.24 1.22
CA VAL A 280 9.15 10.63 2.34
C VAL A 280 8.50 9.30 2.71
N ARG A 281 9.35 8.34 3.12
CA ARG A 281 8.94 7.07 3.71
C ARG A 281 9.37 7.04 5.18
N SER A 282 8.47 6.60 6.04
CA SER A 282 8.56 6.71 7.51
C SER A 282 8.43 8.14 8.05
N CYS A 283 8.43 8.25 9.38
CA CYS A 283 8.31 9.50 10.12
C CYS A 283 9.25 9.43 11.34
N PRO A 284 10.14 10.42 11.54
CA PRO A 284 11.12 10.42 12.64
C PRO A 284 10.50 10.73 14.00
N GLU A 285 9.20 11.03 14.07
CA GLU A 285 8.57 11.46 15.32
C GLU A 285 8.32 10.34 16.33
N MET A 286 8.20 9.09 15.87
CA MET A 286 8.06 7.93 16.74
C MET A 286 6.88 8.08 17.71
N CYS A 287 5.75 8.62 17.25
CA CYS A 287 4.51 8.65 18.04
C CYS A 287 4.10 7.22 18.38
N ARG A 288 3.86 6.89 19.65
CA ARG A 288 3.76 5.49 20.14
C ARG A 288 2.63 4.68 19.51
N PHE A 289 1.59 5.35 19.02
CA PHE A 289 0.45 4.73 18.33
C PHE A 289 0.67 4.56 16.81
N CYS A 290 1.69 5.20 16.24
CA CYS A 290 1.85 5.32 14.81
C CYS A 290 2.72 4.20 14.24
N LEU A 291 2.08 3.13 13.77
CA LEU A 291 2.76 2.00 13.15
C LEU A 291 3.73 2.40 12.03
N ALA A 292 3.36 3.38 11.19
CA ALA A 292 4.21 3.85 10.09
C ALA A 292 5.58 4.36 10.58
N SER A 293 5.65 4.96 11.78
CA SER A 293 6.91 5.47 12.35
C SER A 293 7.85 4.34 12.78
N TYR A 294 7.35 3.13 12.98
CA TYR A 294 8.15 1.99 13.44
C TYR A 294 8.40 0.95 12.32
N SER A 295 7.36 0.56 11.58
CA SER A 295 7.46 -0.52 10.58
C SER A 295 8.31 -0.11 9.37
N THR A 296 8.29 1.16 9.00
CA THR A 296 8.95 1.65 7.76
C THR A 296 10.30 2.31 7.99
N LEU A 297 10.86 2.23 9.21
CA LEU A 297 12.18 2.78 9.50
C LEU A 297 13.27 2.20 8.58
N PRO A 298 14.30 2.98 8.23
CA PRO A 298 14.54 4.37 8.67
C PRO A 298 13.74 5.40 7.86
N PHE A 299 13.73 6.64 8.34
CA PHE A 299 13.26 7.79 7.56
C PHE A 299 14.09 7.98 6.30
N ARG A 300 13.39 8.08 5.16
CA ARG A 300 13.97 8.23 3.83
C ARG A 300 13.21 9.31 3.10
N SER A 301 13.92 10.17 2.40
CA SER A 301 13.36 11.26 1.62
C SER A 301 13.84 11.13 0.17
N ALA A 302 12.96 11.42 -0.77
CA ALA A 302 13.35 11.58 -2.16
C ALA A 302 14.25 12.82 -2.32
N SER A 303 15.05 12.89 -3.38
CA SER A 303 15.71 14.13 -3.79
C SER A 303 14.67 15.02 -4.46
N ILE A 304 14.69 16.34 -4.16
CA ILE A 304 13.80 17.28 -4.85
C ILE A 304 14.10 17.30 -6.35
N GLU A 305 15.37 17.47 -6.71
CA GLU A 305 15.79 17.70 -8.10
C GLU A 305 15.86 16.43 -8.94
N GLU A 306 16.33 15.32 -8.35
CA GLU A 306 16.52 14.07 -9.08
C GLU A 306 15.28 13.14 -9.02
N GLY A 307 14.40 13.35 -8.04
CA GLY A 307 13.29 12.46 -7.76
C GLY A 307 11.93 13.13 -7.88
N LEU A 308 11.61 14.00 -6.92
CA LEU A 308 10.26 14.54 -6.75
C LEU A 308 9.80 15.41 -7.91
N ILE A 309 10.58 16.43 -8.30
CA ILE A 309 10.18 17.34 -9.37
C ILE A 309 10.06 16.59 -10.71
N PRO A 310 11.04 15.74 -11.13
CA PRO A 310 10.86 14.92 -12.32
C PRO A 310 9.65 13.99 -12.26
N ALA A 311 9.34 13.41 -11.09
CA ALA A 311 8.15 12.58 -10.92
C ALA A 311 6.85 13.38 -11.03
N ILE A 312 6.81 14.61 -10.51
CA ILE A 312 5.68 15.53 -10.66
C ILE A 312 5.51 15.91 -12.12
N ASP A 313 6.58 16.32 -12.79
CA ASP A 313 6.57 16.75 -14.18
C ASP A 313 6.03 15.68 -15.13
N ARG A 314 6.45 14.41 -14.95
CA ARG A 314 5.87 13.28 -15.69
C ARG A 314 4.36 13.13 -15.47
N GLY A 315 3.89 13.39 -14.25
CA GLY A 315 2.46 13.40 -13.94
C GLY A 315 1.70 14.52 -14.65
N LEU A 316 2.34 15.70 -14.80
CA LEU A 316 1.75 16.88 -15.44
C LEU A 316 1.50 16.71 -16.94
N GLU A 317 2.13 15.73 -17.59
CA GLU A 317 1.82 15.32 -18.95
C GLU A 317 0.41 14.69 -19.07
N HIS A 318 -0.16 14.23 -17.95
CA HIS A 318 -1.41 13.46 -17.93
C HIS A 318 -2.51 14.06 -17.06
N THR A 319 -2.17 14.82 -16.03
CA THR A 319 -3.13 15.42 -15.09
C THR A 319 -2.62 16.72 -14.49
N ARG A 320 -3.53 17.59 -14.07
CA ARG A 320 -3.22 18.80 -13.28
C ARG A 320 -3.51 18.61 -11.80
N ARG A 321 -3.67 17.37 -11.32
CA ARG A 321 -3.96 17.04 -9.91
C ARG A 321 -2.83 16.21 -9.33
N ILE A 322 -2.04 16.81 -8.45
CA ILE A 322 -0.86 16.18 -7.83
C ILE A 322 -1.09 15.94 -6.34
N GLY A 323 -0.77 14.74 -5.87
CA GLY A 323 -0.76 14.37 -4.47
C GLY A 323 0.65 14.06 -3.99
N ILE A 324 1.18 14.85 -3.06
CA ILE A 324 2.49 14.61 -2.46
C ILE A 324 2.29 13.83 -1.16
N LEU A 325 2.76 12.59 -1.18
CA LEU A 325 2.52 11.60 -0.14
C LEU A 325 3.75 11.40 0.74
N GLY A 326 3.54 11.25 2.04
CA GLY A 326 4.58 10.84 2.98
C GLY A 326 4.07 10.82 4.41
N ALA A 327 4.61 9.93 5.25
CA ALA A 327 4.15 9.84 6.64
C ALA A 327 4.46 11.13 7.43
N SER A 328 5.40 11.94 6.95
CA SER A 328 5.60 13.32 7.40
C SER A 328 6.26 14.18 6.31
N VAL A 329 5.49 14.56 5.28
CA VAL A 329 6.02 15.30 4.11
C VAL A 329 6.74 16.58 4.51
N THR A 330 6.23 17.31 5.50
CA THR A 330 6.82 18.58 5.94
C THR A 330 8.15 18.43 6.69
N GLN A 331 8.55 17.20 7.05
CA GLN A 331 9.86 16.89 7.61
C GLN A 331 10.88 16.44 6.56
N HIS A 332 10.54 16.54 5.28
CA HIS A 332 11.51 16.40 4.21
C HIS A 332 12.67 17.39 4.42
N PRO A 333 13.96 16.97 4.35
CA PRO A 333 15.09 17.86 4.64
C PRO A 333 15.15 19.10 3.74
N GLN A 334 14.63 18.99 2.53
CA GLN A 334 14.51 20.06 1.53
C GLN A 334 13.06 20.54 1.35
N PHE A 335 12.23 20.52 2.39
CA PHE A 335 10.80 20.87 2.25
C PHE A 335 10.58 22.32 1.80
N ASP A 336 11.34 23.28 2.32
CA ASP A 336 11.20 24.69 1.93
C ASP A 336 11.55 24.92 0.46
N GLU A 337 12.56 24.19 -0.05
CA GLU A 337 12.94 24.18 -1.46
C GLU A 337 11.82 23.61 -2.34
N LEU A 338 11.15 22.54 -1.88
CA LEU A 338 9.98 22.00 -2.57
C LEU A 338 8.85 23.04 -2.66
N VAL A 339 8.57 23.76 -1.56
CA VAL A 339 7.55 24.82 -1.57
C VAL A 339 7.93 25.94 -2.54
N ASP A 340 9.20 26.34 -2.60
CA ASP A 340 9.68 27.34 -3.57
C ASP A 340 9.50 26.89 -5.00
N LYS A 341 9.95 25.67 -5.34
CA LYS A 341 9.81 25.14 -6.71
C LYS A 341 8.35 25.01 -7.12
N LEU A 342 7.46 24.56 -6.22
CA LEU A 342 6.03 24.43 -6.52
C LEU A 342 5.31 25.77 -6.65
N SER A 343 5.90 26.86 -6.13
CA SER A 343 5.36 28.22 -6.28
C SER A 343 5.78 28.90 -7.60
N ASP A 344 6.53 28.21 -8.47
CA ASP A 344 6.88 28.69 -9.81
C ASP A 344 5.64 28.74 -10.72
N GLN A 345 5.60 29.71 -11.64
CA GLN A 345 4.51 29.97 -12.58
C GLN A 345 4.12 28.75 -13.41
N LYS A 346 5.09 27.85 -13.66
CA LYS A 346 4.85 26.57 -14.34
C LYS A 346 3.76 25.71 -13.66
N TYR A 347 3.57 25.87 -12.35
CA TYR A 347 2.62 25.07 -11.57
C TYR A 347 1.33 25.84 -11.21
N ASP A 348 1.15 27.08 -11.68
CA ASP A 348 0.00 27.93 -11.32
C ASP A 348 -1.37 27.26 -11.60
N ASP A 349 -1.45 26.42 -12.64
CA ASP A 349 -2.67 25.70 -13.04
C ASP A 349 -2.82 24.32 -12.38
N VAL A 350 -1.91 23.96 -11.48
CA VAL A 350 -1.84 22.64 -10.85
C VAL A 350 -2.56 22.66 -9.50
N ARG A 351 -3.46 21.71 -9.29
CA ARG A 351 -4.03 21.43 -7.98
C ARG A 351 -3.12 20.51 -7.19
N ILE A 352 -2.55 21.02 -6.10
CA ILE A 352 -1.59 20.31 -5.25
C ILE A 352 -2.23 19.96 -3.92
N SER A 353 -2.09 18.71 -3.50
CA SER A 353 -2.49 18.21 -2.19
C SER A 353 -1.30 17.62 -1.45
N LEU A 354 -1.20 17.90 -0.15
CA LEU A 354 -0.17 17.35 0.72
C LEU A 354 -0.81 16.42 1.75
N SER A 355 -0.21 15.26 1.95
CA SER A 355 -0.54 14.40 3.09
C SER A 355 0.25 14.77 4.34
N SER A 356 -0.30 14.44 5.51
CA SER A 356 0.42 14.41 6.80
C SER A 356 1.17 15.70 7.15
N VAL A 357 0.50 16.86 7.03
CA VAL A 357 1.05 18.16 7.44
C VAL A 357 1.14 18.23 8.97
N ARG A 358 2.35 18.47 9.48
CA ARG A 358 2.55 18.63 10.92
C ARG A 358 2.20 20.06 11.35
N THR A 359 1.51 20.17 12.47
CA THR A 359 1.05 21.44 13.05
C THR A 359 2.15 22.49 13.15
N ASN A 360 3.31 22.12 13.72
CA ASN A 360 4.43 23.04 13.93
C ASN A 360 5.22 23.39 12.66
N SER A 361 4.88 22.78 11.51
CA SER A 361 5.47 23.09 10.20
C SER A 361 4.55 23.91 9.30
N VAL A 362 3.37 24.31 9.81
CA VAL A 362 2.46 25.19 9.07
C VAL A 362 3.04 26.60 9.08
N THR A 363 3.61 26.99 7.95
CA THR A 363 4.10 28.35 7.72
C THR A 363 3.13 29.13 6.82
N GLU A 364 3.22 30.47 6.86
CA GLU A 364 2.41 31.31 5.97
C GLU A 364 2.73 31.02 4.50
N LYS A 365 4.01 30.79 4.19
CA LYS A 365 4.48 30.40 2.86
C LYS A 365 3.81 29.11 2.36
N LEU A 366 3.78 28.07 3.20
CA LEU A 366 3.11 26.82 2.88
C LEU A 366 1.61 27.03 2.67
N ALA A 367 0.96 27.75 3.58
CA ALA A 367 -0.48 28.00 3.50
C ALA A 367 -0.86 28.79 2.23
N ARG A 368 -0.07 29.81 1.85
CA ARG A 368 -0.23 30.57 0.61
C ARG A 368 -0.05 29.70 -0.63
N MET A 369 1.02 28.89 -0.68
CA MET A 369 1.23 27.95 -1.78
C MET A 369 0.02 27.03 -1.95
N LEU A 370 -0.44 26.39 -0.88
CA LEU A 370 -1.63 25.53 -0.94
C LEU A 370 -2.88 26.28 -1.40
N SER A 371 -3.13 27.48 -0.88
CA SER A 371 -4.27 28.30 -1.30
C SER A 371 -4.23 28.67 -2.78
N THR A 372 -3.04 28.95 -3.34
CA THR A 372 -2.86 29.24 -4.77
C THR A 372 -3.17 28.01 -5.63
N HIS A 373 -2.82 26.81 -5.16
CA HIS A 373 -3.09 25.54 -5.86
C HIS A 373 -4.46 24.91 -5.53
N ASP A 374 -5.48 25.74 -5.26
CA ASP A 374 -6.88 25.36 -4.96
C ASP A 374 -7.04 24.33 -3.82
N SER A 375 -6.06 24.25 -2.91
CA SER A 375 -6.23 23.55 -1.63
C SER A 375 -6.95 24.48 -0.66
N ARG A 376 -8.21 24.16 -0.35
CA ARG A 376 -9.07 25.00 0.51
C ARG A 376 -8.86 24.80 2.01
N SER A 377 -8.23 23.69 2.38
CA SER A 377 -8.06 23.28 3.77
C SER A 377 -6.83 22.40 3.94
N ILE A 378 -6.29 22.38 5.15
CA ILE A 378 -5.29 21.40 5.59
C ILE A 378 -5.85 20.57 6.74
N THR A 379 -5.49 19.29 6.79
CA THR A 379 -5.78 18.43 7.93
C THR A 379 -4.55 18.36 8.82
N VAL A 380 -4.74 18.66 10.10
CA VAL A 380 -3.67 18.68 11.10
C VAL A 380 -4.03 17.74 12.23
N ALA A 381 -3.15 16.79 12.53
CA ALA A 381 -3.39 15.78 13.54
C ALA A 381 -2.94 16.25 14.93
N VAL A 382 -3.90 16.69 15.75
CA VAL A 382 -3.68 17.09 17.16
C VAL A 382 -3.68 15.89 18.10
N GLU A 383 -4.39 14.81 17.74
CA GLU A 383 -4.65 13.58 18.52
C GLU A 383 -5.44 13.76 19.82
N SER A 384 -5.12 14.77 20.62
CA SER A 384 -5.76 15.00 21.92
C SER A 384 -5.68 16.48 22.30
N GLY A 385 -6.75 17.04 22.87
CA GLY A 385 -6.73 18.37 23.48
C GLY A 385 -5.95 18.44 24.80
N SER A 386 -5.69 17.28 25.44
CA SER A 386 -4.84 17.22 26.64
C SER A 386 -3.36 17.07 26.25
N GLU A 387 -2.56 18.05 26.64
CA GLU A 387 -1.09 18.03 26.50
C GLU A 387 -0.48 16.84 27.22
N ARG A 388 -0.94 16.53 28.44
CA ARG A 388 -0.53 15.34 29.19
C ARG A 388 -0.69 14.06 28.36
N LEU A 389 -1.85 13.87 27.71
CA LEU A 389 -2.07 12.69 26.87
C LEU A 389 -1.18 12.69 25.63
N ARG A 390 -0.96 13.85 24.99
CA ARG A 390 -0.02 13.98 23.87
C ARG A 390 1.40 13.56 24.28
N ASN A 391 1.87 13.97 25.46
CA ASN A 391 3.15 13.53 26.01
C ASN A 391 3.20 12.01 26.25
N VAL A 392 2.13 11.42 26.80
CA VAL A 392 2.02 9.96 27.01
C VAL A 392 2.15 9.18 25.70
N ILE A 393 1.56 9.68 24.61
CA ILE A 393 1.62 9.01 23.30
C ILE A 393 2.82 9.44 22.44
N ASN A 394 3.76 10.21 23.01
CA ASN A 394 4.92 10.79 22.34
C ASN A 394 4.56 11.70 21.14
N LYS A 395 3.44 12.40 21.21
CA LYS A 395 3.06 13.46 20.27
C LYS A 395 3.69 14.78 20.72
N LYS A 396 4.79 15.15 20.08
CA LYS A 396 5.56 16.38 20.38
C LYS A 396 4.85 17.61 19.77
N LEU A 397 3.86 18.13 20.49
CA LEU A 397 3.03 19.25 20.07
C LEU A 397 2.44 19.99 21.29
N GLU A 398 2.76 21.27 21.41
CA GLU A 398 2.25 22.15 22.46
C GLU A 398 0.92 22.79 22.10
N ASN A 399 0.13 23.21 23.10
CA ASN A 399 -1.18 23.83 22.86
C ASN A 399 -1.08 25.12 22.03
N ASP A 400 -0.11 25.98 22.35
CA ASP A 400 0.08 27.25 21.65
C ASP A 400 0.45 27.04 20.18
N GLN A 401 1.18 25.98 19.86
CA GLN A 401 1.52 25.62 18.48
C GLN A 401 0.28 25.22 17.67
N ILE A 402 -0.75 24.66 18.30
CA ILE A 402 -2.01 24.31 17.62
C ILE A 402 -2.76 25.57 17.22
N VAL A 403 -2.89 26.52 18.17
CA VAL A 403 -3.57 27.80 17.94
C VAL A 403 -2.82 28.61 16.88
N GLU A 404 -1.50 28.65 16.99
CA GLU A 404 -0.64 29.37 16.04
C GLU A 404 -0.74 28.78 14.63
N ALA A 405 -0.71 27.45 14.48
CA ALA A 405 -0.88 26.81 13.18
C ALA A 405 -2.23 27.16 12.53
N ALA A 406 -3.32 27.20 13.32
CA ALA A 406 -4.63 27.62 12.82
C ALA A 406 -4.64 29.09 12.38
N ARG A 407 -4.00 29.98 13.16
CA ARG A 407 -3.86 31.41 12.82
C ARG A 407 -3.07 31.61 11.54
N VAL A 408 -1.93 30.95 11.40
CA VAL A 408 -1.05 31.03 10.22
C VAL A 408 -1.74 30.46 8.98
N ALA A 409 -2.44 29.33 9.11
CA ALA A 409 -3.23 28.76 8.02
C ALA A 409 -4.28 29.76 7.50
N GLN A 410 -4.99 30.43 8.41
CA GLN A 410 -5.99 31.44 8.06
C GLN A 410 -5.38 32.66 7.35
N ILE A 411 -4.23 33.15 7.82
CA ILE A 411 -3.51 34.28 7.17
C ILE A 411 -3.07 33.90 5.75
N GLY A 412 -2.66 32.65 5.55
CA GLY A 412 -2.27 32.13 4.24
C GLY A 412 -3.44 31.82 3.29
N GLY A 413 -4.69 32.02 3.71
CA GLY A 413 -5.88 31.86 2.85
C GLY A 413 -6.58 30.50 2.97
N LEU A 414 -6.20 29.66 3.93
CA LEU A 414 -6.89 28.39 4.20
C LEU A 414 -8.06 28.59 5.17
N PHE A 415 -9.21 28.01 4.85
CA PHE A 415 -10.43 28.18 5.65
C PHE A 415 -11.01 26.81 6.07
N PRO A 416 -11.75 26.75 7.19
CA PRO A 416 -12.45 25.53 7.58
C PRO A 416 -13.45 25.12 6.50
N ILE A 417 -13.52 23.81 6.22
CA ILE A 417 -14.56 23.21 5.39
C ILE A 417 -15.89 23.43 6.13
N ARG A 418 -16.84 24.13 5.51
CA ARG A 418 -18.17 24.40 6.07
C ARG A 418 -19.12 23.24 5.87
#